data_AF-A0A944SJY9-F1
#
_entry.id   AF-A0A944SJY9-F1
#
_cell.length_a   1.000
_cell.length_b   1.000
_cell.length_c   1.000
_cell.angle_alpha   90.00
_cell.angle_beta   90.00
_cell.angle_gamma   90.00
#
_symmetry.space_group_name_H-M   'P 1'
#
loop_
_entity.id
_entity.type
_entity.pdbx_description
1 polymer ?
#
loop_
_entity_poly.entity_id
_entity_poly.type
_entity_poly.pdbx_seq_one_letter_code
_entity_poly.pdbx_strand_id
1 'polypeptide(L)'
;MKHILSGYSDDRHKSAAKKKDAEKLHSPAHLLAAEITQKWNEPKKFGMYLGVINRVGVDRARQIFAELNQNDNVSPESRVKLFMWNSKKNKDKPKT
;
A
#
# COMPACT_ATOMS: atom_id res chain seq x y z
N MET A 1 -17.35 50.36 21.01
CA MET A 1 -16.87 49.25 21.89
C MET A 1 -17.45 47.96 21.29
N LYS A 2 -16.60 47.10 20.67
CA LYS A 2 -16.21 45.78 21.23
C LYS A 2 -17.48 44.89 21.44
N HIS A 3 -17.79 43.84 20.66
CA HIS A 3 -17.00 42.62 20.41
C HIS A 3 -17.79 41.64 19.46
N ILE A 4 -17.11 41.03 18.46
CA ILE A 4 -17.11 39.59 17.98
C ILE A 4 -18.38 38.71 18.09
N LEU A 5 -18.63 37.65 17.31
CA LEU A 5 -18.15 37.00 16.06
C LEU A 5 -18.95 35.68 15.98
N SER A 6 -19.09 35.11 14.78
CA SER A 6 -19.07 33.65 14.54
C SER A 6 -20.29 32.81 14.92
N GLY A 7 -21.08 32.49 13.91
CA GLY A 7 -21.97 31.32 13.88
C GLY A 7 -22.00 30.70 12.50
N TYR A 8 -20.82 30.39 11.94
CA TYR A 8 -20.68 29.64 10.69
C TYR A 8 -20.98 28.17 11.00
N SER A 9 -22.19 27.71 10.73
CA SER A 9 -22.53 26.27 10.77
C SER A 9 -21.89 25.61 9.54
N ASP A 10 -20.75 24.94 9.76
CA ASP A 10 -20.03 24.18 8.74
C ASP A 10 -20.79 22.87 8.45
N ASP A 11 -21.65 22.92 7.42
CA ASP A 11 -22.35 21.78 6.81
C ASP A 11 -21.42 20.87 6.00
N ARG A 12 -20.36 20.33 6.61
CA ARG A 12 -19.50 19.35 5.93
C ARG A 12 -19.12 18.23 6.87
N HIS A 13 -19.83 17.11 6.76
CA HIS A 13 -19.25 15.77 6.68
C HIS A 13 -20.34 14.75 6.28
N LYS A 14 -20.86 14.86 5.05
CA LYS A 14 -21.59 13.75 4.41
C LYS A 14 -20.62 12.95 3.53
N SER A 15 -19.71 12.25 4.18
CA SER A 15 -18.82 11.30 3.50
C SER A 15 -19.61 10.03 3.22
N ALA A 16 -20.10 9.90 1.99
CA ALA A 16 -20.82 8.74 1.50
C ALA A 16 -20.07 7.44 1.86
N ALA A 17 -20.64 6.69 2.80
CA ALA A 17 -20.21 5.33 3.10
C ALA A 17 -20.49 4.48 1.86
N LYS A 18 -19.46 4.31 1.01
CA LYS A 18 -19.46 3.28 -0.03
C LYS A 18 -19.68 1.95 0.68
N LYS A 19 -20.87 1.37 0.51
CA LYS A 19 -21.12 -0.05 0.71
C LYS A 19 -20.05 -0.79 -0.09
N LYS A 20 -19.11 -1.45 0.60
CA LYS A 20 -18.20 -2.39 -0.03
C LYS A 20 -18.72 -3.77 0.35
N ASP A 21 -19.16 -4.45 -0.68
CA ASP A 21 -19.73 -5.77 -0.68
C ASP A 21 -18.92 -6.72 0.20
N ALA A 22 -19.67 -7.49 0.97
CA ALA A 22 -19.17 -8.57 1.79
C ALA A 22 -18.74 -9.74 0.91
N GLU A 23 -17.67 -9.61 0.14
CA GLU A 23 -17.08 -10.75 -0.58
C GLU A 23 -15.56 -10.71 -0.48
N LYS A 24 -15.03 -11.74 0.20
CA LYS A 24 -13.63 -12.09 0.48
C LYS A 24 -13.06 -11.40 1.72
N LEU A 25 -12.95 -12.19 2.80
CA LEU A 25 -12.33 -11.85 4.09
C LEU A 25 -10.85 -11.42 4.02
N HIS A 26 -10.30 -11.18 2.82
CA HIS A 26 -8.94 -10.69 2.60
C HIS A 26 -8.94 -9.54 1.60
N SER A 27 -8.45 -8.38 2.03
CA SER A 27 -8.23 -7.25 1.11
C SER A 27 -7.20 -7.61 0.04
N PRO A 28 -7.22 -6.97 -1.14
CA PRO A 28 -6.22 -7.22 -2.19
C PRO A 28 -4.76 -7.07 -1.72
N ALA A 29 -4.53 -6.27 -0.68
CA ALA A 29 -3.23 -6.13 -0.04
C ALA A 29 -2.81 -7.37 0.76
N HIS A 30 -3.73 -8.02 1.48
CA HIS A 30 -3.45 -9.27 2.19
C HIS A 30 -3.15 -10.42 1.21
N LEU A 31 -3.92 -10.50 0.12
CA LEU A 31 -3.70 -11.50 -0.93
C LEU A 31 -2.31 -11.34 -1.54
N LEU A 32 -1.93 -10.11 -1.90
CA LEU A 32 -0.62 -9.84 -2.47
C LEU A 32 0.51 -10.09 -1.45
N ALA A 33 0.33 -9.71 -0.19
CA ALA A 33 1.31 -10.00 0.86
C ALA A 33 1.52 -11.51 1.03
N ALA A 34 0.46 -12.31 1.01
CA ALA A 34 0.52 -13.76 1.10
C ALA A 34 1.21 -14.37 -0.12
N GLU A 35 0.90 -13.87 -1.32
CA GLU A 35 1.54 -14.31 -2.56
C GLU A 35 3.05 -14.06 -2.54
N ILE A 36 3.49 -12.87 -2.09
CA ILE A 36 4.91 -12.53 -1.97
C ILE A 36 5.61 -13.46 -0.98
N THR A 37 5.04 -13.64 0.22
CA THR A 37 5.69 -14.47 1.25
C THR A 37 5.73 -15.93 0.86
N GLN A 38 4.71 -16.45 0.18
CA GLN A 38 4.72 -17.81 -0.35
C GLN A 38 5.76 -17.96 -1.47
N LYS A 39 5.80 -17.04 -2.44
CA LYS A 39 6.71 -17.11 -3.58
C LYS A 39 8.18 -17.02 -3.19
N TRP A 40 8.51 -16.19 -2.19
CA TRP A 40 9.87 -15.99 -1.72
C TRP A 40 10.23 -16.85 -0.49
N ASN A 41 9.31 -17.69 -0.01
CA ASN A 41 9.47 -18.53 1.19
C ASN A 41 9.80 -17.73 2.47
N GLU A 42 9.09 -16.61 2.67
CA GLU A 42 9.34 -15.60 3.70
C GLU A 42 8.11 -15.34 4.61
N PRO A 43 7.52 -16.35 5.26
CA PRO A 43 6.27 -16.20 6.02
C PRO A 43 6.38 -15.21 7.18
N LYS A 44 7.55 -15.11 7.82
CA LYS A 44 7.82 -14.19 8.94
C LYS A 44 7.75 -12.71 8.54
N LYS A 45 7.78 -12.42 7.23
CA LYS A 45 7.79 -11.06 6.69
C LYS A 45 6.42 -10.59 6.18
N PHE A 46 5.34 -11.34 6.43
CA PHE A 46 3.99 -10.99 5.96
C PHE A 46 3.55 -9.58 6.35
N GLY A 47 3.61 -9.24 7.65
CA GLY A 47 3.20 -7.92 8.14
C GLY A 47 4.03 -6.77 7.54
N MET A 48 5.31 -7.04 7.28
CA MET A 48 6.20 -6.09 6.62
C MET A 48 5.76 -5.80 5.18
N TYR A 49 5.48 -6.84 4.38
CA TYR A 49 4.98 -6.65 3.02
C TYR A 49 3.61 -5.97 3.02
N LEU A 50 2.70 -6.38 3.90
CA LEU A 50 1.38 -5.76 4.03
C LEU A 50 1.50 -4.25 4.32
N GLY A 51 2.38 -3.86 5.25
CA GLY A 51 2.62 -2.45 5.57
C GLY A 51 3.19 -1.65 4.39
N VAL A 52 4.05 -2.25 3.57
CA VAL A 52 4.55 -1.62 2.34
C VAL A 52 3.46 -1.49 1.29
N ILE A 53 2.70 -2.55 1.04
CA ILE A 53 1.62 -2.57 0.04
C ILE A 53 0.56 -1.53 0.39
N ASN A 54 0.18 -1.43 1.66
CA ASN A 54 -0.77 -0.40 2.13
C ASN A 54 -0.24 1.03 1.94
N ARG A 55 1.09 1.21 1.95
CA ARG A 55 1.72 2.52 1.76
C ARG A 55 1.83 2.92 0.29
N VAL A 56 2.20 1.98 -0.59
CA VAL A 56 2.47 2.28 -2.01
C VAL A 56 1.31 1.97 -2.95
N GLY A 57 0.32 1.24 -2.46
CA GLY A 57 -0.79 0.73 -3.26
C GLY A 57 -0.51 -0.65 -3.86
N VAL A 58 -1.59 -1.40 -4.08
CA VAL A 58 -1.56 -2.78 -4.58
C VAL A 58 -0.98 -2.86 -5.99
N ASP A 59 -1.36 -1.93 -6.88
CA ASP A 59 -0.89 -1.93 -8.27
C ASP A 59 0.62 -1.74 -8.37
N ARG A 60 1.18 -0.77 -7.63
CA ARG A 60 2.63 -0.54 -7.64
C ARG A 60 3.38 -1.69 -7.00
N ALA A 61 2.87 -2.23 -5.89
CA ALA A 61 3.49 -3.39 -5.26
C ALA A 61 3.48 -4.62 -6.17
N ARG A 62 2.40 -4.85 -6.94
CA ARG A 62 2.34 -5.90 -7.97
C ARG A 62 3.38 -5.70 -9.07
N GLN A 63 3.54 -4.47 -9.57
CA GLN A 63 4.56 -4.16 -10.57
C GLN A 63 5.97 -4.48 -10.07
N ILE A 64 6.33 -3.99 -8.88
CA ILE A 64 7.65 -4.26 -8.27
C ILE A 64 7.85 -5.77 -8.08
N PHE A 65 6.82 -6.49 -7.62
CA PHE A 65 6.90 -7.93 -7.44
C PHE A 65 7.14 -8.67 -8.77
N ALA A 66 6.43 -8.29 -9.85
CA ALA A 66 6.62 -8.85 -11.18
C ALA A 66 8.03 -8.55 -11.72
N GLU A 67 8.49 -7.29 -11.62
CA GLU A 67 9.83 -6.85 -12.04
C GLU A 67 10.95 -7.69 -11.37
N LEU A 68 10.78 -8.01 -10.08
CA LEU A 68 11.77 -8.80 -9.32
C LEU A 68 11.72 -10.30 -9.59
N ASN A 69 10.56 -10.82 -10.01
CA ASN A 69 10.41 -12.23 -10.36
C ASN A 69 10.80 -12.52 -11.82
N GLN A 70 10.82 -11.51 -12.69
CA GLN A 70 11.35 -11.65 -14.06
C GLN A 70 12.88 -11.75 -14.09
N ASN A 71 13.56 -11.30 -13.02
CA ASN A 71 15.01 -11.39 -12.90
C ASN A 71 15.41 -12.61 -12.05
N ASP A 72 15.80 -13.69 -12.71
CA ASP A 72 16.26 -14.92 -12.06
C ASP A 72 17.65 -14.78 -11.40
N ASN A 73 18.42 -13.76 -11.79
CA ASN A 73 19.75 -13.49 -11.24
C ASN A 73 19.75 -12.80 -9.86
N VAL A 74 18.58 -12.52 -9.28
CA VAL A 74 18.49 -11.84 -7.98
C VAL A 74 18.33 -12.87 -6.87
N SER A 75 19.31 -12.93 -5.98
CA SER A 75 19.21 -13.78 -4.78
C SER A 75 17.97 -13.41 -3.94
N PRO A 76 17.35 -14.38 -3.24
CA PRO A 76 16.16 -14.13 -2.41
C PRO A 76 16.34 -12.97 -1.42
N GLU A 77 17.51 -12.89 -0.79
CA GLU A 77 17.85 -11.81 0.15
C GLU A 77 17.86 -10.42 -0.52
N SER A 78 18.33 -10.37 -1.76
CA SER A 78 18.37 -9.15 -2.56
C SER A 78 16.97 -8.74 -3.02
N ARG A 79 16.06 -9.68 -3.29
CA ARG A 79 14.66 -9.39 -3.67
C ARG A 79 13.93 -8.60 -2.60
N VAL A 80 14.11 -8.94 -1.33
CA VAL A 80 13.48 -8.20 -0.21
C VAL A 80 13.99 -6.75 -0.15
N LYS A 81 15.31 -6.56 -0.22
CA LYS A 81 15.94 -5.23 -0.20
C LYS A 81 15.51 -4.40 -1.40
N LEU A 82 15.48 -5.00 -2.59
CA LEU A 82 15.07 -4.34 -3.82
C LEU A 82 13.57 -3.99 -3.81
N PHE A 83 12.71 -4.85 -3.27
CA PHE A 83 11.29 -4.55 -3.09
C PHE A 83 11.12 -3.31 -2.22
N MET A 84 11.82 -3.26 -1.08
CA MET A 84 11.81 -2.11 -0.17
C MET A 84 12.31 -0.84 -0.84
N TRP A 85 13.43 -0.92 -1.55
CA TRP A 85 14.00 0.25 -2.22
C TRP A 85 13.10 0.77 -3.34
N ASN A 86 12.57 -0.10 -4.20
CA ASN A 86 11.64 0.29 -5.26
C ASN A 86 10.33 0.85 -4.71
N SER A 87 9.89 0.40 -3.52
CA SER A 87 8.71 0.96 -2.85
C SER A 87 8.92 2.40 -2.36
N LYS A 88 10.16 2.81 -2.10
CA LYS A 88 10.49 4.17 -1.62
C LYS A 88 10.59 5.19 -2.76
N LYS A 89 11.01 4.77 -3.95
CA LYS A 89 11.24 5.66 -5.12
C LYS A 89 10.04 6.51 -5.55
N ASN A 90 8.81 6.08 -5.26
CA ASN A 90 7.60 6.82 -5.63
C ASN A 90 7.24 7.95 -4.66
N LYS A 91 7.95 8.11 -3.52
CA LYS A 91 7.78 9.31 -2.69
C LYS A 91 8.37 10.56 -3.33
N ASP A 92 9.33 10.41 -4.24
CA ASP A 92 10.17 11.51 -4.73
C ASP A 92 9.74 12.04 -6.10
N LYS A 93 8.67 11.51 -6.70
CA LYS A 93 8.08 12.13 -7.89
C LYS A 93 7.03 13.15 -7.46
N PRO A 94 7.29 14.47 -7.57
CA PRO A 94 6.25 15.46 -7.39
C PRO A 94 5.11 15.16 -8.36
N LYS A 95 3.87 15.17 -7.85
CA LYS A 95 2.68 15.19 -8.71
C LYS A 95 2.85 16.38 -9.66
N THR A 96 3.06 16.08 -10.93
CA THR A 96 3.07 17.07 -12.01
C THR A 96 1.64 17.47 -12.33
#